data_AF-A0AAW8KV95-F1
#
_entry.id   AF-A0AAW8KV95-F1
#
_cell.length_a   1.000
_cell.length_b   1.000
_cell.length_c   1.000
_cell.angle_alpha   90.00
_cell.angle_beta   90.00
_cell.angle_gamma   90.00
#
_symmetry.space_group_name_H-M   'P 1'
#
loop_
_entity.id
_entity.type
_entity.pdbx_description
1 polymer ?
#
loop_
_entity_poly.entity_id
_entity_poly.type
_entity_poly.pdbx_seq_one_letter_code
_entity_poly.pdbx_strand_id
1 'polypeptide(L)'
;PFIFVNNFKSAERSRFDCAHELGHIIMHTHNRKVREEKDNKLLEIEADQFASEFLMPAEAFFATSPRYLSIDNMIEYKKIWRTSLKAVNYKAHKLGLISDWVNRSNLMKINSLGYHIEEPEETHRDESMMLPKIVSLLVSQPSFDKNKMLDEIGISEDDFNQLTFDALAKVDIPKKKTKL
;
A
#
# COMPACT_ATOMS: atom_id res chain seq x y z
N PRO A 1 -2.20 11.42 14.29
CA PRO A 1 -2.08 9.94 14.35
C PRO A 1 -1.02 9.52 13.32
N PHE A 2 -0.19 8.54 13.65
CA PHE A 2 0.83 8.00 12.75
C PHE A 2 0.51 6.53 12.49
N ILE A 3 0.73 6.06 11.27
CA ILE A 3 0.62 4.66 10.89
C ILE A 3 2.03 4.16 10.55
N PHE A 4 2.40 3.01 11.07
CA PHE A 4 3.64 2.33 10.73
C PHE A 4 3.30 1.11 9.87
N VAL A 5 3.90 1.04 8.67
CA VAL A 5 3.71 -0.07 7.74
C VAL A 5 5.02 -0.76 7.43
N ASN A 6 4.94 -2.07 7.20
CA ASN A 6 6.10 -2.89 6.86
C ASN A 6 6.39 -2.81 5.35
N ASN A 7 7.55 -2.26 4.99
CA ASN A 7 7.97 -2.12 3.59
C ASN A 7 8.55 -3.38 2.94
N PHE A 8 8.74 -4.48 3.67
CA PHE A 8 9.21 -5.76 3.11
C PHE A 8 8.09 -6.56 2.41
N LYS A 9 6.83 -6.16 2.55
CA LYS A 9 5.69 -6.80 1.88
C LYS A 9 5.54 -6.30 0.45
N SER A 10 4.81 -7.04 -0.40
CA SER A 10 4.46 -6.57 -1.73
C SER A 10 3.68 -5.24 -1.68
N ALA A 11 3.74 -4.46 -2.74
CA ALA A 11 3.04 -3.18 -2.86
C ALA A 11 1.53 -3.31 -2.56
N GLU A 12 0.88 -4.38 -3.01
CA GLU A 12 -0.53 -4.62 -2.77
C GLU A 12 -0.85 -4.89 -1.30
N ARG A 13 0.01 -5.65 -0.60
CA ARG A 13 -0.18 -5.93 0.82
C ARG A 13 0.07 -4.68 1.65
N SER A 14 1.08 -3.88 1.28
CA SER A 14 1.30 -2.57 1.90
C SER A 14 0.09 -1.65 1.72
N ARG A 15 -0.51 -1.62 0.52
CA ARG A 15 -1.77 -0.88 0.27
C ARG A 15 -2.93 -1.36 1.14
N PHE A 16 -3.09 -2.67 1.28
CA PHE A 16 -4.14 -3.26 2.12
C PHE A 16 -3.92 -2.92 3.60
N ASP A 17 -2.70 -3.09 4.11
CA ASP A 17 -2.33 -2.73 5.49
C ASP A 17 -2.62 -1.24 5.75
N CYS A 18 -2.20 -0.33 4.84
CA CYS A 18 -2.51 1.10 4.94
C CYS A 18 -4.02 1.38 5.02
N ALA A 19 -4.83 0.70 4.19
CA ALA A 19 -6.28 0.86 4.19
C ALA A 19 -6.93 0.28 5.45
N HIS A 20 -6.39 -0.81 5.99
CA HIS A 20 -6.81 -1.42 7.24
C HIS A 20 -6.58 -0.48 8.43
N GLU A 21 -5.37 0.08 8.54
CA GLU A 21 -5.03 1.06 9.57
C GLU A 21 -5.85 2.35 9.45
N LEU A 22 -6.12 2.79 8.21
CA LEU A 22 -7.06 3.89 7.97
C LEU A 22 -8.47 3.56 8.49
N GLY A 23 -8.94 2.31 8.30
CA GLY A 23 -10.18 1.81 8.86
C GLY A 23 -10.22 1.94 10.38
N HIS A 24 -9.15 1.54 11.08
CA HIS A 24 -9.03 1.74 12.53
C HIS A 24 -9.13 3.22 12.93
N ILE A 25 -8.45 4.11 12.20
CA ILE A 25 -8.50 5.55 12.50
C ILE A 25 -9.92 6.10 12.32
N ILE A 26 -10.59 5.76 11.21
CA ILE A 26 -11.91 6.31 10.90
C ILE A 26 -12.97 5.76 11.86
N MET A 27 -13.00 4.45 12.05
CA MET A 27 -14.10 3.77 12.73
C MET A 27 -13.87 3.62 14.24
N HIS A 28 -12.62 3.46 14.68
CA HIS A 28 -12.31 2.95 16.03
C HIS A 28 -11.66 3.98 16.96
N THR A 29 -11.31 5.19 16.50
CA THR A 29 -10.59 6.22 17.28
C THR A 29 -11.35 6.71 18.53
N HIS A 30 -12.68 6.73 18.49
CA HIS A 30 -13.50 7.34 19.56
C HIS A 30 -13.88 6.38 20.71
N ASN A 31 -13.70 5.07 20.54
CA ASN A 31 -14.21 4.06 21.48
C ASN A 31 -13.15 3.58 22.49
N ARG A 32 -12.42 4.48 23.17
CA ARG A 32 -11.28 4.14 24.08
C ARG A 32 -11.66 3.54 25.45
N LYS A 33 -12.89 3.07 25.66
CA LYS A 33 -13.22 2.33 26.89
C LYS A 33 -12.41 1.02 26.94
N VAL A 34 -12.14 0.50 28.14
CA VAL A 34 -11.46 -0.80 28.32
C VAL A 34 -12.20 -1.85 27.49
N ARG A 35 -11.56 -2.33 26.42
CA ARG A 35 -12.14 -3.26 25.45
C ARG A 35 -11.81 -4.69 25.86
N GLU A 36 -12.78 -5.58 25.77
CA GLU A 36 -12.54 -7.01 25.94
C GLU A 36 -11.80 -7.59 24.71
N GLU A 37 -11.17 -8.75 24.84
CA GLU A 37 -10.47 -9.40 23.72
C GLU A 37 -11.41 -9.68 22.53
N LYS A 38 -12.69 -9.96 22.80
CA LYS A 38 -13.73 -10.15 21.78
C LYS A 38 -13.97 -8.87 20.97
N ASP A 39 -13.90 -7.71 21.62
CA ASP A 39 -14.06 -6.42 20.94
C ASP A 39 -12.89 -6.21 19.97
N ASN A 40 -11.67 -6.53 20.39
CA ASN A 40 -10.50 -6.42 19.50
C ASN A 40 -10.67 -7.28 18.24
N LYS A 41 -11.10 -8.54 18.36
CA LYS A 41 -11.33 -9.39 17.18
C LYS A 41 -12.39 -8.83 16.23
N LEU A 42 -13.46 -8.25 16.75
CA LEU A 42 -14.49 -7.63 15.92
C LEU A 42 -13.94 -6.40 15.18
N LEU A 43 -13.14 -5.57 15.85
CA LEU A 43 -12.55 -4.37 15.25
C LEU A 43 -11.56 -4.71 14.13
N GLU A 44 -10.74 -5.75 14.29
CA GLU A 44 -9.86 -6.23 13.21
C GLU A 44 -10.69 -6.68 11.99
N ILE A 45 -11.78 -7.41 12.22
CA ILE A 45 -12.70 -7.84 11.15
C ILE A 45 -13.33 -6.62 10.47
N GLU A 46 -13.77 -5.62 11.23
CA GLU A 46 -14.34 -4.38 10.69
C GLU A 46 -13.30 -3.62 9.85
N ALA A 47 -12.06 -3.50 10.32
CA ALA A 47 -10.98 -2.85 9.59
C ALA A 47 -10.60 -3.60 8.29
N ASP A 48 -10.54 -4.93 8.31
CA ASP A 48 -10.36 -5.74 7.10
C ASP A 48 -11.50 -5.57 6.10
N GLN A 49 -12.74 -5.50 6.59
CA GLN A 49 -13.91 -5.26 5.74
C GLN A 49 -13.86 -3.87 5.12
N PHE A 50 -13.51 -2.85 5.90
CA PHE A 50 -13.28 -1.50 5.43
C PHE A 50 -12.21 -1.47 4.33
N ALA A 51 -11.03 -2.06 4.58
CA ALA A 51 -9.94 -2.10 3.61
C ALA A 51 -10.35 -2.79 2.30
N SER A 52 -11.07 -3.92 2.40
CA SER A 52 -11.59 -4.65 1.25
C SER A 52 -12.59 -3.84 0.44
N GLU A 53 -13.51 -3.11 1.08
CA GLU A 53 -14.51 -2.30 0.39
C GLU A 53 -13.94 -0.97 -0.14
N PHE A 54 -13.00 -0.37 0.58
CA PHE A 54 -12.31 0.85 0.19
C PHE A 54 -11.43 0.63 -1.04
N LEU A 55 -10.67 -0.47 -1.08
CA LEU A 55 -9.79 -0.78 -2.21
C LEU A 55 -10.51 -1.45 -3.38
N MET A 56 -11.56 -2.23 -3.09
CA MET A 56 -12.35 -2.93 -4.10
C MET A 56 -13.85 -2.75 -3.82
N PRO A 57 -14.45 -1.60 -4.18
CA PRO A 57 -15.87 -1.35 -3.97
C PRO A 57 -16.72 -2.42 -4.68
N ALA A 58 -17.70 -3.00 -3.99
CA ALA A 58 -18.42 -4.18 -4.42
C ALA A 58 -19.10 -4.00 -5.78
N GLU A 59 -19.75 -2.86 -6.02
CA GLU A 59 -20.45 -2.58 -7.27
C GLU A 59 -19.49 -2.50 -8.45
N ALA A 60 -18.38 -1.77 -8.30
CA ALA A 60 -17.37 -1.62 -9.35
C ALA A 60 -16.59 -2.92 -9.58
N PHE A 61 -16.28 -3.65 -8.50
CA PHE A 61 -15.67 -4.98 -8.56
C PHE A 61 -16.58 -6.00 -9.25
N PHE A 62 -17.88 -5.94 -9.04
CA PHE A 62 -18.81 -6.81 -9.74
C PHE A 62 -18.92 -6.42 -11.22
N ALA A 63 -19.11 -5.12 -11.50
CA ALA A 63 -19.33 -4.60 -12.85
C ALA A 63 -18.16 -4.82 -13.82
N THR A 64 -16.92 -4.84 -13.30
CA THR A 64 -15.70 -5.04 -14.10
C THR A 64 -15.15 -6.47 -14.01
N SER A 65 -15.80 -7.36 -13.25
CA SER A 65 -15.36 -8.74 -13.07
C SER A 65 -15.30 -9.47 -14.42
N PRO A 66 -14.22 -10.22 -14.69
CA PRO A 66 -14.17 -11.07 -15.87
C PRO A 66 -15.26 -12.14 -15.78
N ARG A 67 -15.75 -12.59 -16.95
CA ARG A 67 -16.78 -13.64 -17.04
C ARG A 67 -16.36 -14.95 -16.37
N TYR A 68 -15.07 -15.25 -16.36
CA TYR A 68 -14.48 -16.43 -15.74
C TYR A 68 -13.34 -16.02 -14.81
N LEU A 69 -13.43 -16.39 -13.55
CA LEU A 69 -12.41 -16.08 -12.52
C LEU A 69 -11.43 -17.25 -12.37
N SER A 70 -10.69 -17.55 -13.44
CA SER A 70 -9.50 -18.40 -13.35
C SER A 70 -8.36 -17.65 -12.64
N ILE A 71 -7.31 -18.36 -12.21
CA ILE A 71 -6.11 -17.73 -11.62
C ILE A 71 -5.52 -16.68 -12.58
N ASP A 72 -5.34 -17.03 -13.85
CA ASP A 72 -4.74 -16.13 -14.84
C ASP A 72 -5.60 -14.87 -15.05
N ASN A 73 -6.92 -15.05 -15.15
CA ASN A 73 -7.84 -13.91 -15.26
C ASN A 73 -7.85 -13.05 -13.99
N MET A 74 -7.70 -13.66 -12.80
CA MET A 74 -7.58 -12.89 -11.55
C MET A 74 -6.24 -12.15 -11.44
N ILE A 75 -5.15 -12.67 -12.01
CA ILE A 75 -3.85 -11.97 -12.09
C ILE A 75 -3.98 -10.72 -12.97
N GLU A 76 -4.68 -10.80 -14.10
CA GLU A 76 -4.98 -9.61 -14.89
C GLU A 76 -5.92 -8.67 -14.15
N TYR A 77 -6.97 -9.21 -13.53
CA TYR A 77 -8.00 -8.41 -12.89
C TYR A 77 -7.48 -7.66 -11.65
N LYS A 78 -6.54 -8.24 -10.89
CA LYS A 78 -5.97 -7.59 -9.72
C LYS A 78 -5.21 -6.30 -10.04
N LYS A 79 -4.76 -6.11 -11.30
CA LYS A 79 -4.05 -4.90 -11.74
C LYS A 79 -4.94 -3.66 -11.69
N ILE A 80 -6.25 -3.80 -11.91
CA ILE A 80 -7.22 -2.71 -11.82
C ILE A 80 -7.31 -2.19 -10.39
N TRP A 81 -7.35 -3.12 -9.43
CA TRP A 81 -7.53 -2.82 -8.01
C TRP A 81 -6.23 -2.53 -7.26
N ARG A 82 -5.09 -2.94 -7.83
CA ARG A 82 -3.77 -2.87 -7.19
C ARG A 82 -3.78 -3.54 -5.80
N THR A 83 -4.44 -4.70 -5.73
CA THR A 83 -4.58 -5.56 -4.54
C THR A 83 -4.03 -6.95 -4.82
N SER A 84 -3.74 -7.75 -3.79
CA SER A 84 -3.15 -9.07 -4.00
C SER A 84 -4.11 -10.02 -4.71
N LEU A 85 -3.56 -11.05 -5.37
CA LEU A 85 -4.34 -12.14 -5.97
C LEU A 85 -5.25 -12.81 -4.92
N LYS A 86 -4.76 -12.97 -3.69
CA LYS A 86 -5.56 -13.47 -2.57
C LYS A 86 -6.72 -12.56 -2.22
N ALA A 87 -6.51 -11.24 -2.20
CA ALA A 87 -7.56 -10.26 -1.92
C ALA A 87 -8.66 -10.29 -2.99
N VAL A 88 -8.30 -10.40 -4.28
CA VAL A 88 -9.26 -10.55 -5.38
C VAL A 88 -10.05 -11.84 -5.25
N ASN A 89 -9.39 -12.98 -5.00
CA ASN A 89 -10.08 -14.26 -4.80
C ASN A 89 -11.02 -14.23 -3.58
N TYR A 90 -10.60 -13.59 -2.47
CA TYR A 90 -11.45 -13.37 -1.31
C TYR A 90 -12.68 -12.50 -1.64
N LYS A 91 -12.48 -11.37 -2.34
CA LYS A 91 -13.57 -10.47 -2.72
C LYS A 91 -14.57 -11.17 -3.64
N ALA A 92 -14.07 -11.90 -4.64
CA ALA A 92 -14.89 -12.69 -5.54
C ALA A 92 -15.75 -13.73 -4.81
N HIS A 93 -15.15 -14.45 -3.85
CA HIS A 93 -15.86 -15.42 -3.01
C HIS A 93 -16.93 -14.74 -2.15
N LYS A 94 -16.57 -13.62 -1.50
CA LYS A 94 -17.49 -12.84 -0.65
C LYS A 94 -18.70 -12.30 -1.41
N LEU A 95 -18.53 -11.95 -2.68
CA LEU A 95 -19.62 -11.49 -3.56
C LEU A 95 -20.37 -12.64 -4.25
N GLY A 96 -20.04 -13.90 -3.98
CA GLY A 96 -20.69 -15.06 -4.59
C GLY A 96 -20.35 -15.28 -6.07
N LEU A 97 -19.31 -14.62 -6.59
CA LEU A 97 -18.84 -14.78 -7.97
C LEU A 97 -18.14 -16.11 -8.20
N ILE A 98 -17.61 -16.71 -7.13
CA ILE A 98 -17.04 -18.06 -7.11
C ILE A 98 -17.60 -18.84 -5.93
N SER A 99 -17.74 -20.15 -6.10
CA SER A 99 -18.22 -21.04 -5.02
C SER A 99 -17.14 -21.33 -3.98
N ASP A 100 -17.55 -21.84 -2.81
CA ASP A 100 -16.63 -22.34 -1.77
C ASP A 100 -15.63 -23.37 -2.29
N TRP A 101 -16.05 -24.19 -3.26
CA TRP A 101 -15.18 -25.20 -3.86
C TRP A 101 -14.11 -24.55 -4.74
N VAL A 102 -14.50 -23.59 -5.60
CA VAL A 102 -13.56 -22.85 -6.45
C VAL A 102 -12.58 -22.03 -5.60
N ASN A 103 -13.07 -21.34 -4.56
CA ASN A 103 -12.24 -20.59 -3.63
C ASN A 103 -11.16 -21.48 -2.98
N ARG A 104 -11.55 -22.65 -2.44
CA ARG A 104 -10.60 -23.62 -1.85
C ARG A 104 -9.56 -24.11 -2.88
N SER A 105 -10.00 -24.44 -4.09
CA SER A 105 -9.11 -24.88 -5.17
C SER A 105 -8.11 -23.78 -5.56
N ASN A 106 -8.58 -22.54 -5.69
CA ASN A 106 -7.73 -21.38 -6.00
C ASN A 106 -6.69 -21.14 -4.90
N LEU A 107 -7.08 -21.20 -3.62
CA LEU A 107 -6.14 -21.02 -2.50
C LEU A 107 -5.06 -22.11 -2.48
N MET A 108 -5.40 -23.36 -2.77
CA MET A 108 -4.41 -24.44 -2.92
C MET A 108 -3.44 -24.13 -4.06
N LYS A 109 -3.94 -23.69 -5.22
CA LYS A 109 -3.12 -23.35 -6.39
C LYS A 109 -2.21 -22.14 -6.15
N ILE A 110 -2.73 -21.09 -5.51
CA ILE A 110 -1.97 -19.91 -5.09
C ILE A 110 -0.82 -20.32 -4.17
N ASN A 111 -1.08 -21.21 -3.22
CA ASN A 111 -0.04 -21.68 -2.31
C ASN A 111 0.99 -22.56 -3.03
N SER A 112 0.57 -23.50 -3.88
CA SER A 112 1.48 -24.40 -4.60
C SER A 112 2.38 -23.67 -5.60
N LEU A 113 1.90 -22.57 -6.18
CA LEU A 113 2.68 -21.72 -7.09
C LEU A 113 3.59 -20.72 -6.37
N GLY A 114 3.58 -20.68 -5.02
CA GLY A 114 4.39 -19.74 -4.26
C GLY A 114 3.83 -18.31 -4.19
N TYR A 115 2.66 -18.05 -4.79
CA TYR A 115 2.04 -16.71 -4.88
C TYR A 115 1.61 -16.10 -3.55
N HIS A 116 1.61 -16.90 -2.48
CA HIS A 116 1.41 -16.40 -1.12
C HIS A 116 2.67 -15.78 -0.50
N ILE A 117 3.85 -16.07 -1.05
CA ILE A 117 5.13 -15.49 -0.63
C ILE A 117 5.48 -14.36 -1.60
N GLU A 118 5.61 -14.69 -2.88
CA GLU A 118 5.96 -13.75 -3.94
C GLU A 118 4.73 -13.44 -4.78
N GLU A 119 4.29 -12.19 -4.76
CA GLU A 119 3.08 -11.79 -5.45
C GLU A 119 3.29 -11.85 -6.98
N PRO A 120 2.43 -12.56 -7.75
CA PRO A 120 2.57 -12.61 -9.20
C PRO A 120 2.27 -11.24 -9.80
N GLU A 121 3.14 -10.77 -10.69
CA GLU A 121 3.01 -9.47 -11.37
C GLU A 121 2.68 -8.34 -10.37
N GLU A 122 3.59 -8.16 -9.41
CA GLU A 122 3.49 -7.13 -8.38
C GLU A 122 3.28 -5.74 -8.98
N THR A 123 2.35 -4.96 -8.41
CA THR A 123 2.11 -3.57 -8.79
C THR A 123 3.24 -2.63 -8.33
N HIS A 124 3.29 -1.42 -8.86
CA HIS A 124 4.22 -0.40 -8.38
C HIS A 124 3.85 0.07 -6.96
N ARG A 125 4.85 0.41 -6.16
CA ARG A 125 4.66 0.98 -4.82
C ARG A 125 4.10 2.40 -4.90
N ASP A 126 3.24 2.74 -3.94
CA ASP A 126 2.81 4.12 -3.78
C ASP A 126 3.91 4.94 -3.10
N GLU A 127 4.17 6.12 -3.64
CA GLU A 127 5.17 7.06 -3.12
C GLU A 127 4.48 8.36 -2.67
N SER A 128 5.16 9.11 -1.80
CA SER A 128 4.67 10.43 -1.40
C SER A 128 4.72 11.42 -2.57
N MET A 129 3.58 12.01 -2.93
CA MET A 129 3.55 13.15 -3.86
C MET A 129 4.05 14.46 -3.23
N MET A 130 4.10 14.54 -1.91
CA MET A 130 4.44 15.77 -1.19
C MET A 130 5.95 15.90 -0.96
N LEU A 131 6.64 14.81 -0.64
CA LEU A 131 8.09 14.84 -0.37
C LEU A 131 8.89 15.40 -1.56
N PRO A 132 8.70 14.92 -2.81
CA PRO A 132 9.40 15.49 -3.96
C PRO A 132 9.08 16.98 -4.17
N LYS A 133 7.85 17.42 -3.90
CA LYS A 133 7.45 18.83 -4.03
C LYS A 133 8.11 19.71 -2.96
N ILE A 134 8.15 19.23 -1.72
CA ILE A 134 8.81 19.94 -0.61
C ILE A 134 10.30 20.05 -0.91
N VAL A 135 10.95 18.97 -1.31
CA VAL A 135 12.37 18.97 -1.66
C VAL A 135 12.64 19.89 -2.85
N SER A 136 11.81 19.83 -3.90
CA SER A 136 11.92 20.74 -5.05
C SER A 136 11.78 22.21 -4.64
N LEU A 137 10.82 22.54 -3.77
CA LEU A 137 10.66 23.89 -3.24
C LEU A 137 11.88 24.34 -2.43
N LEU A 138 12.40 23.47 -1.56
CA LEU A 138 13.62 23.75 -0.79
C LEU A 138 14.80 24.02 -1.72
N VAL A 139 15.05 23.15 -2.70
CA VAL A 139 16.14 23.29 -3.68
C VAL A 139 16.03 24.58 -4.50
N SER A 140 14.82 25.07 -4.75
CA SER A 140 14.61 26.34 -5.48
C SER A 140 15.01 27.59 -4.68
N GLN A 141 15.20 27.48 -3.37
CA GLN A 141 15.57 28.62 -2.54
C GLN A 141 17.05 28.97 -2.73
N PRO A 142 17.42 30.25 -2.94
CA PRO A 142 18.82 30.66 -3.14
C PRO A 142 19.74 30.31 -1.96
N SER A 143 19.19 30.19 -0.75
CA SER A 143 19.89 29.84 0.48
C SER A 143 20.06 28.34 0.69
N PHE A 144 19.46 27.49 -0.15
CA PHE A 144 19.49 26.05 0.04
C PHE A 144 20.91 25.50 -0.13
N ASP A 145 21.28 24.64 0.82
CA ASP A 145 22.52 23.90 0.79
C ASP A 145 22.24 22.48 1.25
N LYS A 146 22.37 21.52 0.33
CA LYS A 146 22.08 20.11 0.56
C LYS A 146 22.88 19.57 1.75
N ASN A 147 24.17 19.86 1.81
CA ASN A 147 25.05 19.29 2.83
C ASN A 147 24.68 19.86 4.19
N LYS A 148 24.44 21.18 4.28
CA LYS A 148 23.98 21.80 5.51
C LYS A 148 22.65 21.22 6.00
N MET A 149 21.69 20.99 5.10
CA MET A 149 20.41 20.37 5.45
C MET A 149 20.60 18.96 6.01
N LEU A 150 21.42 18.13 5.36
CA LEU A 150 21.70 16.76 5.81
C LEU A 150 22.43 16.76 7.18
N ASP A 151 23.37 17.67 7.37
CA ASP A 151 24.08 17.87 8.65
C ASP A 151 23.12 18.29 9.77
N GLU A 152 22.16 19.19 9.49
CA GLU A 152 21.15 19.63 10.47
C GLU A 152 20.14 18.52 10.82
N ILE A 153 19.76 17.68 9.85
CA ILE A 153 18.88 16.52 10.08
C ILE A 153 19.65 15.39 10.78
N GLY A 154 20.97 15.31 10.57
CA GLY A 154 21.84 14.32 11.18
C GLY A 154 21.77 12.93 10.53
N ILE A 155 21.47 12.85 9.23
CA ILE A 155 21.40 11.59 8.48
C ILE A 155 22.22 11.66 7.18
N SER A 156 22.65 10.50 6.69
CA SER A 156 23.36 10.44 5.41
C SER A 156 22.43 10.75 4.23
N GLU A 157 23.01 11.12 3.09
CA GLU A 157 22.24 11.32 1.85
C GLU A 157 21.54 10.02 1.40
N ASP A 158 22.19 8.87 1.62
CA ASP A 158 21.63 7.56 1.31
C ASP A 158 20.39 7.27 2.18
N ASP A 159 20.52 7.43 3.51
CA ASP A 159 19.39 7.27 4.43
C ASP A 159 18.25 8.25 4.11
N PHE A 160 18.58 9.52 3.82
CA PHE A 160 17.58 10.51 3.43
C PHE A 160 16.80 10.05 2.21
N ASN A 161 17.48 9.60 1.15
CA ASN A 161 16.83 9.13 -0.07
C ASN A 161 16.00 7.87 0.18
N GLN A 162 16.52 6.89 0.92
CA GLN A 162 15.77 5.68 1.29
C GLN A 162 14.49 6.00 2.08
N LEU A 163 14.55 6.98 2.99
CA LEU A 163 13.41 7.42 3.80
C LEU A 163 12.43 8.32 3.04
N THR A 164 12.86 8.94 1.94
CA THR A 164 12.07 9.92 1.20
C THR A 164 11.72 9.52 -0.23
N PHE A 165 11.87 8.23 -0.56
CA PHE A 165 11.61 7.71 -1.91
C PHE A 165 12.44 8.42 -2.97
N ASP A 166 13.74 8.56 -2.70
CA ASP A 166 14.73 9.18 -3.58
C ASP A 166 14.42 10.65 -3.92
N ALA A 167 13.73 11.36 -3.02
CA ALA A 167 13.24 12.71 -3.31
C ALA A 167 14.35 13.71 -3.65
N LEU A 168 15.55 13.60 -3.05
CA LEU A 168 16.69 14.44 -3.43
C LEU A 168 17.29 14.03 -4.77
N ALA A 169 17.41 12.73 -5.03
CA ALA A 169 17.93 12.23 -6.30
C ALA A 169 17.02 12.56 -7.50
N LYS A 170 15.72 12.76 -7.25
CA LYS A 170 14.72 13.14 -8.25
C LYS A 170 14.73 14.64 -8.62
N VAL A 171 15.54 15.48 -7.95
CA VAL A 171 15.56 16.93 -8.18
C VAL A 171 16.93 17.39 -8.69
N ASP A 172 16.94 18.21 -9.73
CA ASP A 172 18.15 18.87 -10.21
C ASP A 172 18.62 19.93 -9.21
N ILE A 173 19.68 19.63 -8.47
CA ILE A 173 20.29 20.58 -7.54
C ILE A 173 21.28 21.45 -8.33
N PRO A 174 21.06 22.77 -8.42
CA PRO A 174 21.98 23.65 -9.13
C PRO A 174 23.37 23.58 -8.49
N LYS A 175 24.40 23.22 -9.26
CA LYS A 175 25.78 23.29 -8.79
C LYS A 175 26.09 24.75 -8.46
N LYS A 176 26.44 25.06 -7.19
CA LYS A 176 26.96 26.38 -6.82
C LYS A 176 28.11 26.70 -7.78
N LYS A 177 27.98 27.79 -8.56
CA LYS A 177 29.10 28.31 -9.35
C LYS A 177 30.21 28.66 -8.38
N THR A 178 31.27 27.87 -8.37
CA THR A 178 32.52 28.23 -7.70
C THR A 178 32.98 29.54 -8.34
N LYS A 179 32.94 30.65 -7.61
CA LYS A 179 33.60 31.88 -8.04
C LYS A 179 35.10 31.58 -8.05
N LEU A 180 35.69 31.54 -9.25
CA LEU A 180 37.13 31.63 -9.48
C LEU A 180 37.66 32.96 -8.93
#